data_AF-A0A2I0TAE7-F1
#
_entry.id   AF-A0A2I0TAE7-F1
#
_cell.length_a   1.000
_cell.length_b   1.000
_cell.length_c   1.000
_cell.angle_alpha   90.00
_cell.angle_beta   90.00
_cell.angle_gamma   90.00
#
_symmetry.space_group_name_H-M   'P 1'
#
loop_
_entity.id
_entity.type
_entity.pdbx_description
1 polymer ?
#
loop_
_entity_poly.entity_id
_entity_poly.type
_entity_poly.pdbx_seq_one_letter_code
_entity_poly.pdbx_strand_id
1 'polypeptide(L)'
;MNVSFKKHTFGQRDYGPRSDADSESDNSDNNTIFVQGLGEDVSTDQVADYFKQIGIIKTNKKTGKPMINLYTDKDTGKPKGEATVSFDDPPSAKAAIDWFDGG
;
A
#
# COMPACT_ATOMS: atom_id res chain seq x y z
N MET A 1 -12.95 3.93 8.80
CA MET A 1 -11.58 3.38 8.89
C MET A 1 -10.63 4.57 8.98
N ASN A 2 -9.98 4.80 10.12
CA ASN A 2 -8.88 5.78 10.20
C ASN A 2 -7.61 5.01 9.83
N VAL A 3 -7.09 5.25 8.64
CA VAL A 3 -5.96 4.49 8.09
C VAL A 3 -4.86 5.49 7.80
N SER A 4 -3.69 5.27 8.40
CA SER A 4 -2.54 6.16 8.26
C SER A 4 -1.58 5.55 7.25
N PHE A 5 -1.37 6.24 6.14
CA PHE A 5 -0.45 5.76 5.10
C PHE A 5 0.91 6.29 5.44
N LYS A 6 1.89 5.39 5.45
CA LYS A 6 3.29 5.80 5.42
C LYS A 6 3.79 5.46 4.05
N LYS A 7 4.25 6.49 3.34
CA LYS A 7 5.05 6.36 2.12
C LYS A 7 6.37 5.68 2.50
N HIS A 8 6.35 4.36 2.68
CA HIS A 8 7.54 3.56 2.92
C HIS A 8 7.97 2.94 1.61
N THR A 9 8.77 3.69 0.87
CA THR A 9 9.50 3.19 -0.30
C THR A 9 10.55 2.19 0.22
N PHE A 10 10.41 0.92 -0.13
CA PHE A 10 11.47 -0.06 0.10
C PHE A 10 12.75 0.46 -0.56
N GLY A 11 13.72 0.80 0.29
CA GLY A 11 14.92 1.54 -0.07
C GLY A 11 15.63 0.95 -1.27
N GLN A 12 15.79 1.81 -2.26
CA GLN A 12 16.82 1.78 -3.29
C GLN A 12 18.15 1.43 -2.62
N ARG A 13 18.65 0.21 -2.86
CA ARG A 13 20.04 -0.13 -2.55
C ARG A 13 20.93 0.53 -3.60
N ASP A 14 21.58 1.59 -3.16
CA ASP A 14 22.90 2.07 -3.59
C ASP A 14 23.14 2.27 -5.09
N TYR A 15 22.67 3.39 -5.67
CA TYR A 15 23.31 4.00 -6.84
C TYR A 15 23.21 5.53 -6.81
N GLY A 16 24.21 6.18 -6.20
CA GLY A 16 24.84 7.45 -6.63
C GLY A 16 24.02 8.77 -6.62
N PRO A 17 24.62 9.91 -6.18
CA PRO A 17 23.90 11.16 -5.98
C PRO A 17 23.80 11.99 -7.26
N ARG A 18 22.63 12.61 -7.54
CA ARG A 18 22.54 13.80 -8.39
C ARG A 18 21.21 14.54 -8.27
N SER A 19 21.35 15.80 -7.86
CA SER A 19 20.64 16.98 -8.33
C SER A 19 19.21 17.21 -7.82
N ASP A 20 19.17 18.13 -6.87
CA ASP A 20 18.10 19.05 -6.49
C ASP A 20 17.10 19.37 -7.62
N ALA A 21 16.00 18.63 -7.68
CA ALA A 21 14.73 19.03 -8.28
C ALA A 21 13.64 18.09 -7.76
N ASP A 22 12.86 18.57 -6.79
CA ASP A 22 11.62 17.98 -6.31
C ASP A 22 11.73 16.57 -5.68
N SER A 23 11.71 16.54 -4.34
CA SER A 23 11.67 15.31 -3.56
C SER A 23 10.26 14.68 -3.53
N GLU A 24 9.40 14.91 -4.52
CA GLU A 24 8.32 13.97 -4.85
C GLU A 24 8.92 12.75 -5.55
N SER A 25 9.60 11.92 -4.74
CA SER A 25 10.05 10.59 -5.13
C SER A 25 9.03 9.94 -6.05
N ASP A 26 9.47 9.80 -7.30
CA ASP A 26 8.85 9.19 -8.46
C ASP A 26 8.24 7.83 -8.09
N ASN A 27 7.07 7.90 -7.47
CA ASN A 27 6.24 6.76 -7.11
C ASN A 27 5.17 6.54 -8.18
N SER A 28 5.32 7.18 -9.36
CA SER A 28 4.38 7.08 -10.47
C SER A 28 4.42 5.71 -11.14
N ASP A 29 5.50 4.93 -10.96
CA ASP A 29 5.62 3.57 -11.52
C ASP A 29 5.31 2.46 -10.49
N ASN A 30 5.20 2.80 -9.20
CA ASN A 30 4.94 1.81 -8.16
C ASN A 30 3.43 1.60 -7.99
N ASN A 31 2.91 0.49 -8.51
CA ASN A 31 1.52 0.10 -8.32
C ASN A 31 1.26 -0.55 -6.95
N THR A 32 2.22 -0.61 -6.03
CA THR A 32 2.03 -1.22 -4.71
C THR A 32 2.19 -0.18 -3.60
N ILE A 33 1.20 -0.12 -2.71
CA ILE A 33 1.17 0.81 -1.58
C ILE A 33 1.32 0.08 -0.25
N PHE A 34 1.87 0.79 0.73
CA PHE A 34 1.94 0.35 2.13
C PHE A 34 0.93 1.13 2.97
N VAL A 35 0.18 0.40 3.77
CA VAL A 35 -0.95 0.90 4.54
C VAL A 35 -0.68 0.58 6.00
N GLN A 36 -0.81 1.55 6.91
CA GLN A 36 -0.67 1.36 8.35
C GLN A 36 -1.92 1.88 9.08
N GLY A 37 -2.06 1.55 10.36
CA GLY A 37 -3.21 1.97 11.16
C GLY A 37 -4.53 1.30 10.75
N LEU A 38 -4.49 0.18 10.02
CA LEU A 38 -5.66 -0.64 9.78
C LEU A 38 -6.19 -1.19 11.11
N GLY A 39 -7.51 -1.29 11.23
CA GLY A 39 -8.14 -1.90 12.40
C GLY A 39 -7.73 -3.36 12.57
N GLU A 40 -7.68 -3.82 13.81
CA GLU A 40 -7.34 -5.20 14.15
C GLU A 40 -8.30 -6.22 13.47
N ASP A 41 -9.52 -5.83 13.16
CA ASP A 41 -10.51 -6.70 12.51
C ASP A 41 -10.45 -6.68 10.97
N VAL A 42 -9.47 -5.99 10.36
CA VAL A 42 -9.43 -5.87 8.90
C VAL A 42 -8.93 -7.16 8.23
N SER A 43 -9.66 -7.57 7.21
CA SER A 43 -9.32 -8.71 6.36
C SER A 43 -8.86 -8.25 4.97
N THR A 44 -8.11 -9.09 4.26
CA THR A 44 -7.64 -8.78 2.90
C THR A 44 -8.80 -8.45 1.96
N ASP A 45 -9.93 -9.13 2.13
CA ASP A 45 -11.14 -8.88 1.33
C ASP A 45 -11.74 -7.49 1.60
N GLN A 46 -11.83 -7.06 2.86
CA GLN A 46 -12.30 -5.71 3.22
C GLN A 46 -11.37 -4.63 2.69
N VAL A 47 -10.05 -4.84 2.82
CA VAL A 47 -9.04 -3.95 2.24
C VAL A 47 -9.23 -3.90 0.73
N ALA A 48 -9.46 -5.04 0.08
CA ALA A 48 -9.68 -5.08 -1.35
C ALA A 48 -10.93 -4.31 -1.77
N ASP A 49 -12.04 -4.52 -1.09
CA ASP A 49 -13.30 -3.84 -1.36
C ASP A 49 -13.19 -2.32 -1.17
N TYR A 50 -12.35 -1.90 -0.22
CA TYR A 50 -12.08 -0.50 0.03
C TYR A 50 -11.13 0.14 -0.98
N PHE A 51 -10.10 -0.56 -1.44
CA PHE A 51 -9.14 0.01 -2.40
C PHE A 51 -9.60 -0.15 -3.85
N LYS A 52 -10.49 -1.11 -4.14
CA LYS A 52 -11.00 -1.34 -5.51
C LYS A 52 -11.85 -0.19 -6.04
N GLN A 53 -12.42 0.66 -5.16
CA GLN A 53 -13.14 1.89 -5.54
C GLN A 53 -12.18 2.98 -6.04
N ILE A 54 -10.91 2.94 -5.63
CA ILE A 54 -9.89 3.90 -6.09
C ILE A 54 -9.26 3.41 -7.40
N GLY A 55 -9.00 2.11 -7.51
CA GLY A 55 -8.59 1.49 -8.77
C GLY A 55 -8.43 -0.02 -8.69
N ILE A 56 -8.04 -0.66 -9.78
CA ILE A 56 -8.07 -2.12 -9.90
C ILE A 56 -6.98 -2.74 -9.02
N ILE A 57 -7.35 -3.61 -8.09
CA ILE A 57 -6.40 -4.37 -7.27
C ILE A 57 -5.96 -5.60 -8.02
N LYS A 58 -4.64 -5.81 -8.05
CA LYS A 58 -4.04 -6.96 -8.70
C LYS A 58 -4.55 -8.23 -8.04
N THR A 59 -5.04 -9.18 -8.84
CA THR A 59 -5.55 -10.45 -8.33
C THR A 59 -4.53 -11.57 -8.57
N ASN A 60 -4.26 -12.37 -7.54
CA ASN A 60 -3.36 -13.50 -7.64
C ASN A 60 -4.02 -14.61 -8.48
N LYS A 61 -3.53 -14.87 -9.69
CA LYS A 61 -4.04 -15.92 -10.58
C LYS A 61 -4.03 -17.33 -9.98
N LYS A 62 -3.21 -17.58 -8.95
CA LYS A 62 -3.15 -18.90 -8.29
C LYS A 62 -4.30 -19.13 -7.32
N THR A 63 -4.72 -18.09 -6.60
CA THR A 63 -5.72 -18.19 -5.53
C THR A 63 -7.04 -17.49 -5.86
N GLY A 64 -7.06 -16.68 -6.92
CA GLY A 64 -8.18 -15.80 -7.26
C GLY A 64 -8.39 -14.66 -6.27
N LYS A 65 -7.46 -14.44 -5.33
CA LYS A 65 -7.59 -13.44 -4.27
C LYS A 65 -6.82 -12.16 -4.60
N PRO A 66 -7.29 -11.00 -4.13
CA PRO A 66 -6.56 -9.74 -4.26
C PRO A 66 -5.16 -9.84 -3.62
N MET A 67 -4.16 -9.23 -4.27
CA MET A 67 -2.77 -9.21 -3.82
C MET A 67 -2.62 -8.22 -2.68
N ILE A 68 -3.03 -8.67 -1.50
CA ILE A 68 -2.96 -7.91 -0.26
C ILE A 68 -2.26 -8.78 0.77
N ASN A 69 -1.21 -8.24 1.39
CA ASN A 69 -0.56 -8.90 2.52
C ASN A 69 -0.86 -8.10 3.78
N LEU A 70 -1.61 -8.69 4.71
CA LEU A 70 -1.78 -8.16 6.05
C LEU A 70 -0.62 -8.62 6.94
N TYR A 71 -0.05 -7.70 7.70
CA TYR A 71 0.97 -8.01 8.67
C TYR A 71 0.35 -8.14 10.05
N THR A 72 0.57 -9.32 10.64
CA THR A 72 0.30 -9.63 12.04
C THR A 72 1.59 -9.58 12.82
N ASP A 73 1.54 -8.97 13.99
CA ASP A 73 2.62 -8.97 14.95
C ASP A 73 2.82 -10.39 15.49
N LYS A 74 4.01 -10.96 15.29
CA LYS A 74 4.30 -12.34 15.67
C LYS A 74 4.51 -12.51 17.16
N ASP A 75 4.92 -11.46 17.86
CA ASP A 75 5.20 -11.48 19.29
C ASP A 75 3.91 -11.48 20.10
N THR A 76 2.97 -10.61 19.72
CA THR A 76 1.67 -10.49 20.39
C THR A 76 0.58 -11.37 19.78
N GLY A 77 0.79 -11.88 18.57
CA GLY A 77 -0.24 -12.56 17.77
C GLY A 77 -1.34 -11.63 17.28
N LYS A 78 -1.21 -10.31 17.52
CA LYS A 78 -2.22 -9.33 17.16
C LYS A 78 -1.98 -8.77 15.76
N PRO A 79 -3.04 -8.47 15.01
CA PRO A 79 -2.95 -7.74 13.76
C PRO A 79 -2.25 -6.41 13.99
N LYS A 80 -1.16 -6.18 13.27
CA LYS A 80 -0.31 -5.00 13.46
C LYS A 80 -0.96 -3.73 12.91
N GLY A 81 -2.08 -3.90 12.21
CA GLY A 81 -2.76 -2.84 11.48
C GLY A 81 -1.97 -2.40 10.25
N GLU A 82 -1.07 -3.23 9.73
CA GLU A 82 -0.26 -2.90 8.56
C GLU A 82 -0.62 -3.84 7.40
N ALA A 83 -0.67 -3.32 6.18
CA ALA A 83 -0.87 -4.11 4.97
C ALA A 83 -0.10 -3.56 3.78
N THR A 84 0.17 -4.41 2.80
CA THR A 84 0.52 -3.99 1.44
C THR A 84 -0.63 -4.28 0.51
N VAL A 85 -0.90 -3.36 -0.42
CA VAL A 85 -1.93 -3.51 -1.47
C VAL A 85 -1.26 -3.28 -2.81
N SER A 86 -1.31 -4.28 -3.69
CA SER A 86 -0.84 -4.15 -5.06
C SER A 86 -2.00 -3.88 -6.01
N PHE A 87 -1.95 -2.74 -6.68
CA PHE A 87 -2.83 -2.39 -7.78
C PHE A 87 -2.35 -2.98 -9.10
N ASP A 88 -3.25 -3.03 -10.07
CA ASP A 88 -2.93 -3.35 -11.46
C ASP A 88 -2.23 -2.14 -12.10
N ASP A 89 -2.77 -0.94 -11.87
CA ASP A 89 -2.28 0.31 -12.44
C ASP A 89 -1.55 1.21 -11.43
N PRO A 90 -0.37 1.76 -11.78
CA PRO A 90 0.35 2.75 -10.96
C PRO A 90 -0.44 4.02 -10.58
N PRO A 91 -1.24 4.67 -11.47
CA PRO A 91 -2.01 5.85 -11.08
C PRO A 91 -3.05 5.55 -9.99
N SER A 92 -3.56 4.32 -9.92
CA SER A 92 -4.48 3.89 -8.87
C SER A 92 -3.82 3.88 -7.50
N ALA A 93 -2.57 3.39 -7.44
CA ALA A 93 -1.76 3.40 -6.23
C ALA A 93 -1.48 4.82 -5.75
N LYS A 94 -1.11 5.72 -6.68
CA LYS A 94 -0.89 7.14 -6.36
C LYS A 94 -2.16 7.82 -5.83
N ALA A 95 -3.30 7.62 -6.50
CA ALA A 95 -4.59 8.16 -6.05
C ALA A 95 -5.00 7.62 -4.67
N ALA A 96 -4.68 6.35 -4.38
CA ALA A 96 -4.96 5.77 -3.07
C ALA A 96 -4.10 6.37 -1.96
N ILE A 97 -2.86 6.79 -2.23
CA ILE A 97 -2.05 7.49 -1.24
C ILE A 97 -2.63 8.89 -1.01
N ASP A 98 -2.90 9.63 -2.08
CA ASP A 98 -3.43 11.01 -2.02
C ASP A 98 -4.77 11.09 -1.26
N TRP A 99 -5.68 10.15 -1.55
CA TRP A 99 -6.99 10.05 -0.90
C TRP A 99 -6.91 9.96 0.63
N PHE A 100 -5.84 9.40 1.17
CA PHE A 100 -5.72 9.12 2.61
C PHE A 100 -4.60 9.89 3.34
N ASP A 101 -3.58 10.39 2.64
CA ASP A 101 -2.52 11.23 3.22
C ASP A 101 -3.01 12.67 3.42
N GLY A 102 -3.96 13.15 2.59
CA GLY A 102 -4.49 14.50 2.63
C GLY A 102 -5.71 14.75 3.53
N GLY A 103 -6.06 13.80 4.41
CA GLY A 103 -7.26 13.84 5.29
C GLY A 103 -6.99 14.28 6.72
#